data_AF-A0A939ZXJ5-F1
#
_entry.id   AF-A0A939ZXJ5-F1
#
_cell.length_a   1.000
_cell.length_b   1.000
_cell.length_c   1.000
_cell.angle_alpha   90.00
_cell.angle_beta   90.00
_cell.angle_gamma   90.00
#
_symmetry.space_group_name_H-M   'P 1'
#
loop_
_entity.id
_entity.type
_entity.pdbx_description
1 polymer ?
#
loop_
_entity_poly.entity_id
_entity_poly.type
_entity_poly.pdbx_seq_one_letter_code
_entity_poly.pdbx_strand_id
1 'polypeptide(L)'
;LPYTDLFYCDIKLMDSGKHRFYCGVSNDVILENIAFLSGLGANIIFRTPLIPGVNDTEIAGIGEFVLSLPERHPVEILKYHRIGAGKYAALGMDYSIDAEPADPEPARETLRKMGVEVIGE
;
A
#
# COMPACT_ATOMS: atom_id res chain seq x y z
N LEU A 1 -7.90 19.42 -4.53
CA LEU A 1 -7.09 20.65 -4.74
C LEU A 1 -6.89 20.91 -6.22
N PRO A 2 -7.11 22.15 -6.70
CA PRO A 2 -8.40 22.52 -7.29
C PRO A 2 -8.75 21.75 -8.58
N TYR A 3 -7.87 20.89 -9.10
CA TYR A 3 -8.03 20.16 -10.37
C TYR A 3 -8.10 18.63 -10.19
N THR A 4 -7.89 18.11 -8.99
CA THR A 4 -7.97 16.67 -8.71
C THR A 4 -9.10 16.37 -7.73
N ASP A 5 -10.00 15.48 -8.15
CA ASP A 5 -11.19 15.06 -7.41
C ASP A 5 -10.96 13.84 -6.51
N LEU A 6 -10.03 12.96 -6.89
CA LEU A 6 -9.71 11.72 -6.17
C LEU A 6 -8.22 11.41 -6.28
N PHE A 7 -7.61 11.03 -5.17
CA PHE A 7 -6.23 10.58 -5.10
C PHE A 7 -6.18 9.08 -4.78
N TYR A 8 -5.49 8.32 -5.62
CA TYR A 8 -5.05 6.98 -5.26
C TYR A 8 -3.60 7.06 -4.76
N CYS A 9 -3.39 6.67 -3.52
CA CYS A 9 -2.08 6.73 -2.89
C CYS A 9 -1.66 5.33 -2.43
N ASP A 10 -0.43 4.95 -2.78
CA ASP A 10 0.10 3.65 -2.39
C ASP A 10 0.78 3.74 -1.01
N ILE A 11 0.38 2.84 -0.11
CA ILE A 11 1.12 2.56 1.13
C ILE A 11 1.68 1.14 0.98
N LYS A 12 2.97 1.03 0.67
CA LYS A 12 3.58 -0.26 0.31
C LYS A 12 4.12 -1.00 1.53
N LEU A 13 4.87 -0.29 2.36
CA LEU A 13 5.57 -0.77 3.55
C LEU A 13 5.61 0.38 4.56
N MET A 14 5.41 0.08 5.84
CA MET A 14 5.54 1.03 6.94
C MET A 14 6.99 1.08 7.45
N ASP A 15 7.72 -0.04 7.40
CA ASP A 15 9.14 -0.05 7.72
C ASP A 15 9.94 0.66 6.61
N SER A 16 10.55 1.80 6.95
CA SER A 16 11.35 2.62 6.02
C SER A 16 12.56 1.85 5.45
N GLY A 17 13.18 0.96 6.23
CA GLY A 17 14.30 0.14 5.80
C GLY A 17 13.90 -0.86 4.72
N LYS A 18 12.81 -1.59 4.93
CA LYS A 18 12.21 -2.48 3.93
C LYS A 18 11.72 -1.68 2.73
N HIS A 19 11.09 -0.53 2.92
CA HIS A 19 10.64 0.31 1.81
C HIS A 19 11.83 0.73 0.93
N ARG A 20 12.97 1.10 1.53
CA ARG A 20 14.20 1.40 0.79
C ARG A 20 14.75 0.18 0.08
N PHE A 21 14.72 -1.00 0.72
CA PHE A 21 15.20 -2.23 0.11
C PHE A 21 14.37 -2.63 -1.12
N TYR A 22 13.04 -2.62 -1.02
CA TYR A 22 12.14 -3.09 -2.08
C TYR A 22 11.79 -2.02 -3.12
N CYS A 23 11.77 -0.74 -2.74
CA CYS A 23 11.36 0.38 -3.62
C CYS A 23 12.50 1.36 -3.95
N GLY A 24 13.70 1.16 -3.37
CA GLY A 24 14.88 2.00 -3.62
C GLY A 24 14.91 3.32 -2.83
N VAL A 25 13.84 3.69 -2.12
CA VAL A 25 13.70 4.95 -1.39
C VAL A 25 12.98 4.77 -0.06
N SER A 26 13.16 5.69 0.89
CA SER A 26 12.35 5.73 2.12
C SER A 26 10.88 6.04 1.83
N ASN A 27 9.98 5.63 2.72
CA ASN A 27 8.57 6.02 2.70
C ASN A 27 8.30 7.39 3.38
N ASP A 28 9.27 8.04 4.03
CA ASP A 28 9.05 9.27 4.81
C ASP A 28 8.29 10.34 4.02
N VAL A 29 8.78 10.71 2.83
CA VAL A 29 8.14 11.72 1.97
C VAL A 29 6.75 11.28 1.50
N ILE A 30 6.54 9.97 1.30
CA ILE A 30 5.24 9.42 0.88
C ILE A 30 4.23 9.58 2.02
N LEU A 31 4.61 9.21 3.25
CA LEU A 31 3.76 9.33 4.43
C LEU A 31 3.48 10.81 4.78
N GLU A 32 4.47 11.70 4.63
CA GLU A 32 4.29 13.15 4.78
C GLU A 32 3.28 13.71 3.77
N ASN A 33 3.39 13.33 2.49
CA ASN A 33 2.45 13.75 1.46
C ASN A 33 1.03 13.25 1.73
N ILE A 34 0.89 12.01 2.20
CA ILE A 34 -0.41 11.45 2.59
C ILE A 34 -1.02 12.24 3.76
N ALA A 35 -0.23 12.49 4.80
CA ALA A 35 -0.69 13.26 5.96
C ALA A 35 -1.09 14.69 5.55
N PHE A 36 -0.31 15.33 4.68
CA PHE A 36 -0.63 16.63 4.11
C PHE A 36 -1.94 16.63 3.32
N LEU A 37 -2.12 15.69 2.39
CA LEU A 37 -3.35 15.59 1.59
C LEU A 37 -4.57 15.31 2.47
N SER A 38 -4.46 14.39 3.42
CA SER A 38 -5.54 14.12 4.37
C SER A 38 -5.86 15.34 5.24
N GLY A 39 -4.85 16.10 5.67
CA GLY A 39 -5.05 17.33 6.45
C GLY A 39 -5.77 18.44 5.69
N LEU A 40 -5.79 18.36 4.36
CA LEU A 40 -6.54 19.27 3.49
C LEU A 40 -7.96 18.78 3.15
N GLY A 41 -8.39 17.64 3.70
CA GLY A 41 -9.68 17.03 3.40
C GLY A 41 -9.78 16.52 1.96
N ALA A 42 -8.65 16.08 1.37
CA ALA A 42 -8.67 15.46 0.06
C ALA A 42 -9.37 14.10 0.12
N ASN A 43 -10.13 13.77 -0.94
CA ASN A 43 -10.70 12.44 -1.12
C ASN A 43 -9.59 11.47 -1.56
N ILE A 44 -9.25 10.51 -0.69
CA ILE A 44 -8.13 9.59 -0.90
C ILE A 44 -8.62 8.15 -0.78
N ILE A 45 -8.17 7.29 -1.70
CA ILE A 45 -8.21 5.83 -1.56
C ILE A 45 -6.78 5.34 -1.41
N PHE A 46 -6.48 4.71 -0.27
CA PHE A 46 -5.19 4.07 -0.08
C PHE A 46 -5.16 2.70 -0.72
N ARG A 47 -4.03 2.34 -1.31
CA ARG A 47 -3.83 1.05 -1.97
C ARG A 47 -2.60 0.37 -1.43
N THR A 48 -2.74 -0.91 -1.12
CA THR A 48 -1.62 -1.72 -0.63
C THR A 48 -1.50 -2.98 -1.50
N PRO A 49 -0.48 -3.10 -2.36
CA PRO A 49 -0.18 -4.38 -2.99
C PRO A 49 0.29 -5.37 -1.94
N LEU A 50 -0.49 -6.41 -1.67
CA LEU A 50 -0.14 -7.45 -0.70
C LEU A 50 0.81 -8.46 -1.34
N ILE A 51 2.06 -8.44 -0.90
CA ILE A 51 3.12 -9.35 -1.36
C ILE A 51 3.55 -10.21 -0.16
N PRO A 52 3.22 -11.51 -0.15
CA PRO A 52 3.61 -12.41 0.94
C PRO A 52 5.12 -12.43 1.20
N GLY A 53 5.52 -12.44 2.46
CA GLY A 53 6.91 -12.34 2.90
C GLY A 53 7.55 -10.96 2.77
N VAL A 54 6.86 -9.98 2.18
CA VAL A 54 7.35 -8.61 2.02
C VAL A 54 6.63 -7.67 2.98
N ASN A 55 5.32 -7.52 2.83
CA ASN A 55 4.52 -6.54 3.59
C ASN A 55 3.26 -7.12 4.25
N ASP A 56 3.05 -8.43 4.14
CA ASP A 56 1.95 -9.17 4.78
C ASP A 56 1.93 -9.06 6.31
N THR A 57 3.10 -8.88 6.92
CA THR A 57 3.24 -8.67 8.37
C THR A 57 3.00 -7.21 8.81
N GLU A 58 2.86 -6.27 7.87
CA GLU A 58 2.77 -4.82 8.18
C GLU A 58 1.35 -4.25 8.07
N ILE A 59 0.36 -5.08 7.75
CA ILE A 59 -1.03 -4.67 7.53
C ILE A 59 -1.62 -3.93 8.73
N ALA A 60 -1.32 -4.37 9.96
CA ALA A 60 -1.75 -3.67 11.16
C ALA A 60 -1.12 -2.26 11.25
N GLY A 61 0.17 -2.11 10.96
CA GLY A 61 0.83 -0.80 10.94
C GLY A 61 0.26 0.14 9.88
N ILE A 62 -0.12 -0.39 8.72
CA ILE A 62 -0.84 0.38 7.69
C ILE A 62 -2.18 0.85 8.23
N GLY A 63 -2.95 -0.02 8.89
CA GLY A 63 -4.22 0.34 9.51
C GLY A 63 -4.08 1.41 10.60
N GLU A 64 -3.07 1.29 11.47
CA GLU A 64 -2.75 2.28 12.51
C GLU A 64 -2.44 3.64 11.91
N PHE A 65 -1.62 3.68 10.86
CA PHE A 65 -1.31 4.92 10.16
C PHE A 65 -2.56 5.56 9.56
N VAL A 66 -3.39 4.79 8.84
CA VAL A 66 -4.64 5.30 8.24
C VAL A 66 -5.59 5.81 9.31
N LEU A 67 -5.70 5.12 10.46
CA LEU A 67 -6.55 5.55 11.56
C LEU A 67 -6.00 6.78 12.31
N SER A 68 -4.70 7.07 12.20
CA SER A 68 -4.07 8.25 12.78
C SER A 68 -4.33 9.54 11.99
N LEU A 69 -4.78 9.41 10.74
CA LEU A 69 -5.11 10.55 9.89
C LEU A 69 -6.38 11.27 10.37
N PRO A 70 -6.50 12.59 10.11
CA PRO A 70 -7.64 13.39 10.57
C PRO A 70 -8.98 12.95 9.97
N GLU A 71 -8.95 12.32 8.80
CA GLU A 71 -10.13 11.78 8.12
C GLU A 71 -10.01 10.26 7.94
N ARG A 72 -11.16 9.60 7.85
CA ARG A 72 -11.24 8.17 7.54
C ARG A 72 -11.18 8.00 6.04
N HIS A 73 -10.20 7.26 5.56
CA HIS A 73 -10.00 6.96 4.15
C HIS A 73 -10.11 5.45 3.92
N PRO A 74 -10.79 5.02 2.85
CA PRO A 74 -10.86 3.61 2.49
C PRO A 74 -9.50 3.06 2.04
N VAL A 75 -9.30 1.77 2.30
CA VAL A 75 -8.12 1.01 1.89
C VAL A 75 -8.52 -0.11 0.93
N GLU A 76 -7.82 -0.18 -0.20
CA GLU A 76 -7.90 -1.27 -1.17
C GLU A 76 -6.67 -2.18 -1.02
N ILE A 77 -6.90 -3.46 -0.69
CA ILE A 77 -5.83 -4.48 -0.69
C ILE A 77 -5.79 -5.14 -2.05
N LEU A 78 -4.66 -4.95 -2.75
CA LEU A 78 -4.43 -5.47 -4.09
C LEU A 78 -3.69 -6.80 -4.04
N LYS A 79 -4.26 -7.83 -4.67
CA LYS A 79 -3.60 -9.12 -4.83
C LYS A 79 -2.35 -8.97 -5.70
N TYR A 80 -1.23 -9.52 -5.23
CA TYR A 80 -0.01 -9.58 -6.03
C TYR A 80 -0.13 -10.55 -7.21
N HIS A 81 0.43 -10.15 -8.35
CA HIS A 81 0.51 -10.97 -9.56
C HIS A 81 1.88 -10.83 -10.22
N ARG A 82 2.45 -11.94 -10.70
CA ARG A 82 3.78 -12.00 -11.37
C ARG A 82 3.75 -11.55 -12.84
N ILE A 83 2.73 -10.81 -13.27
CA ILE A 83 2.52 -10.42 -14.68
C ILE A 83 3.70 -9.58 -15.21
N GLY A 84 4.40 -8.86 -14.33
CA GLY A 84 5.57 -8.05 -14.68
C GLY A 84 6.84 -8.84 -15.03
N ALA A 85 6.95 -10.12 -14.63
CA ALA A 85 8.19 -10.88 -14.76
C ALA A 85 8.67 -11.02 -16.22
N GLY A 86 7.75 -11.12 -17.18
CA GLY A 86 8.10 -11.17 -18.61
C GLY A 86 8.80 -9.91 -19.12
N LYS A 87 8.49 -8.73 -18.55
CA LYS A 87 9.16 -7.47 -18.91
C LYS A 87 10.60 -7.43 -18.40
N TYR A 88 10.85 -7.96 -17.20
CA TYR A 88 12.20 -8.07 -16.66
C TYR A 88 13.06 -8.98 -17.53
N ALA A 89 12.54 -10.16 -17.87
CA ALA A 89 13.22 -11.09 -18.78
C ALA A 89 13.52 -10.45 -20.14
N ALA A 90 12.56 -9.71 -20.72
CA ALA A 90 12.75 -9.02 -22.01
C ALA A 90 13.82 -7.93 -21.97
N LEU A 91 14.07 -7.34 -20.80
CA LEU A 91 15.12 -6.33 -20.59
C LEU A 91 16.45 -6.94 -20.10
N GLY A 92 16.55 -8.28 -20.00
CA GLY A 92 17.73 -8.95 -19.45
C GLY A 92 17.97 -8.64 -17.97
N MET A 93 16.91 -8.32 -17.23
CA MET A 93 16.96 -7.99 -15.80
C MET A 93 16.46 -9.15 -14.96
N ASP A 94 17.08 -9.36 -13.80
CA ASP A 94 16.64 -10.35 -12.83
C ASP A 94 15.35 -9.89 -12.12
N TYR A 95 14.39 -10.80 -12.00
CA TYR A 95 13.17 -10.56 -11.23
C TYR A 95 13.39 -11.03 -9.78
N SER A 96 13.57 -10.08 -8.86
CA SER A 96 13.99 -10.35 -7.48
C SER A 96 12.85 -10.71 -6.51
N ILE A 97 11.58 -10.57 -6.92
CA ILE A 97 10.44 -10.90 -6.05
C ILE A 97 10.08 -12.38 -6.24
N ASP A 98 10.43 -13.19 -5.25
CA ASP A 98 10.04 -14.59 -5.17
C ASP A 98 8.90 -14.81 -4.17
N ALA A 99 7.76 -14.20 -4.48
CA ALA A 99 6.53 -14.40 -3.73
C ALA A 99 5.50 -15.11 -4.61
N GLU A 100 4.71 -15.99 -4.00
CA GLU A 100 3.51 -16.54 -4.61
C GLU A 100 2.29 -15.68 -4.25
N PRO A 101 1.31 -15.49 -5.15
CA PRO A 101 0.08 -14.78 -4.82
C PRO A 101 -0.64 -15.43 -3.63
N ALA A 102 -0.92 -14.64 -2.58
CA ALA A 102 -1.79 -15.07 -1.49
C ALA A 102 -3.21 -14.53 -1.66
N ASP A 103 -4.13 -15.11 -0.90
CA ASP A 103 -5.45 -14.55 -0.67
C ASP A 103 -5.32 -13.24 0.14
N PRO A 104 -5.84 -12.10 -0.35
CA PRO A 104 -5.83 -10.85 0.39
C PRO A 104 -6.84 -10.79 1.54
N GLU A 105 -7.78 -11.73 1.64
CA GLU A 105 -8.87 -11.66 2.62
C GLU A 105 -8.41 -11.60 4.09
N PRO A 106 -7.38 -12.34 4.54
CA PRO A 106 -6.87 -12.19 5.90
C PRO A 106 -6.40 -10.77 6.23
N ALA A 107 -5.72 -10.10 5.29
CA ALA A 107 -5.27 -8.72 5.45
C ALA A 107 -6.46 -7.75 5.51
N ARG A 108 -7.48 -7.96 4.66
CA ARG A 108 -8.72 -7.19 4.69
C ARG A 108 -9.44 -7.35 6.01
N GLU A 109 -9.53 -8.56 6.54
CA GLU A 109 -10.17 -8.84 7.82
C GLU A 109 -9.43 -8.16 8.98
N THR A 110 -8.09 -8.16 8.97
CA THR A 110 -7.29 -7.40 9.95
C THR A 110 -7.67 -5.92 9.96
N LEU A 111 -7.71 -5.28 8.78
CA LEU A 111 -8.08 -3.86 8.68
C LEU A 111 -9.52 -3.59 9.12
N ARG A 112 -10.48 -4.42 8.71
CA ARG A 112 -11.89 -4.28 9.12
C ARG A 112 -12.04 -4.42 10.63
N LYS A 113 -11.33 -5.35 11.28
CA LYS A 113 -11.32 -5.51 12.74
C LYS A 113 -10.80 -4.28 13.47
N MET A 114 -9.90 -3.52 12.84
CA MET A 114 -9.39 -2.26 13.38
C MET A 114 -10.34 -1.06 13.15
N GLY A 115 -11.42 -1.25 12.37
CA GLY A 115 -12.36 -0.19 12.01
C GLY A 115 -11.92 0.64 10.79
N VAL A 116 -10.98 0.12 10.00
CA VAL A 116 -10.64 0.71 8.69
C VAL A 116 -11.68 0.28 7.67
N GLU A 117 -12.16 1.22 6.86
CA GLU A 117 -13.01 0.91 5.71
C GLU A 117 -12.17 0.21 4.64
N VAL A 118 -12.58 -0.99 4.24
CA VAL A 118 -11.88 -1.78 3.22
C VAL A 118 -12.77 -1.94 2.01
N ILE A 119 -12.26 -1.57 0.84
CA ILE A 119 -12.97 -1.61 -0.44
C ILE A 119 -12.26 -2.53 -1.46
N GLY A 120 -13.00 -2.92 -2.49
CA GLY A 120 -12.52 -3.83 -3.55
C GLY A 120 -12.63 -5.31 -3.17
N GLU A 121 -12.69 -6.16 -4.21
CA GLU A 121 -12.77 -7.63 -4.14
C GLU A 121 -11.49 -8.30 -4.63
#